data_AF-A0A966U250-F1
#
_entry.id   AF-A0A966U250-F1
#
_cell.length_a   1.000
_cell.length_b   1.000
_cell.length_c   1.000
_cell.angle_alpha   90.00
_cell.angle_beta   90.00
_cell.angle_gamma   90.00
#
_symmetry.space_group_name_H-M   'P 1'
#
loop_
_entity.id
_entity.type
_entity.pdbx_description
1 polymer ?
#
loop_
_entity_poly.entity_id
_entity_poly.type
_entity_poly.pdbx_seq_one_letter_code
_entity_poly.pdbx_strand_id
1 'polypeptide(L)'
;MEAMSRLRVALTFDHCWRTTPGGTGVASVELASALMARGDVDVVGVAGNHRRPATAGFEPPVTVARLPLRGTVLVESTLRLGWPLVERATGHVDVLHATSIIPLAARQSTPLVVTVHDLAFLHHPGYFTARGRRVFGRALAQVRERATLILCSSQATLADCVENGVDPARLRLVPLGVRVRDVTSSDIAAVRARLKLPEQFLLFVGTREPRMHGGKPWMTEFDNKFVRAAGRAIERGAAGSTLADSRTNRGAMSSGELQLRVLSGLPAGSAPLVVDAQCGAVIGRGSDCSLVIDHP
;
A
#
# COMPACT_ATOMS: atom_id res chain seq x y z
N MET A 1 -17.64 -4.86 -38.63
CA MET A 1 -17.40 -4.36 -37.26
C MET A 1 -16.49 -5.37 -36.59
N GLU A 2 -15.17 -5.19 -36.78
CA GLU A 2 -14.15 -6.08 -36.24
C GLU A 2 -14.25 -6.03 -34.71
N ALA A 3 -14.49 -7.17 -34.07
CA ALA A 3 -14.47 -7.24 -32.62
C ALA A 3 -13.04 -6.86 -32.18
N MET A 4 -12.86 -5.65 -31.65
CA MET A 4 -11.58 -5.24 -31.05
C MET A 4 -11.18 -6.33 -30.04
N SER A 5 -10.08 -7.02 -30.31
CA SER A 5 -9.57 -8.05 -29.42
C SER A 5 -9.31 -7.42 -28.06
N ARG A 6 -10.08 -7.81 -27.04
CA ARG A 6 -9.88 -7.32 -25.68
C ARG A 6 -8.54 -7.82 -25.18
N LEU A 7 -7.78 -6.94 -24.52
CA LEU A 7 -6.51 -7.30 -23.91
C LEU A 7 -6.77 -8.17 -22.68
N ARG A 8 -6.28 -9.41 -22.67
CA ARG A 8 -6.43 -10.32 -21.56
C ARG A 8 -5.28 -10.16 -20.56
N VAL A 9 -5.59 -9.64 -19.38
CA VAL A 9 -4.60 -9.27 -18.36
C VAL A 9 -4.73 -10.20 -17.15
N ALA A 10 -3.62 -10.84 -16.77
CA ALA A 10 -3.51 -11.55 -15.50
C ALA A 10 -3.06 -10.60 -14.38
N LEU A 11 -3.85 -10.46 -13.31
CA LEU A 11 -3.48 -9.71 -12.11
C LEU A 11 -3.12 -10.64 -10.95
N THR A 12 -2.03 -10.34 -10.25
CA THR A 12 -1.63 -11.12 -9.05
C THR A 12 -2.42 -10.68 -7.80
N PHE A 13 -2.87 -11.64 -7.00
CA PHE A 13 -3.72 -11.39 -5.82
C PHE A 13 -3.25 -12.05 -4.50
N ASP A 14 -2.06 -12.64 -4.42
CA ASP A 14 -1.58 -13.32 -3.19
C ASP A 14 -1.67 -12.45 -1.92
N HIS A 15 -1.68 -11.12 -2.05
CA HIS A 15 -1.84 -10.17 -0.94
C HIS A 15 -3.21 -10.22 -0.27
N CYS A 16 -4.28 -10.55 -1.01
CA CYS A 16 -5.64 -10.70 -0.48
C CYS A 16 -5.77 -11.87 0.51
N TRP A 17 -4.83 -12.81 0.48
CA TRP A 17 -4.76 -13.95 1.40
C TRP A 17 -3.73 -13.77 2.52
N ARG A 18 -3.25 -12.54 2.78
CA ARG A 18 -2.48 -12.22 3.99
C ARG A 18 -3.40 -12.09 5.20
N THR A 19 -2.89 -12.37 6.40
CA THR A 19 -3.67 -12.24 7.64
C THR A 19 -4.16 -10.82 7.86
N THR A 20 -3.32 -9.85 7.49
CA THR A 20 -3.63 -8.42 7.47
C THR A 20 -3.21 -7.85 6.11
N PRO A 21 -4.09 -7.86 5.09
CA PRO A 21 -3.80 -7.21 3.82
C PRO A 21 -3.66 -5.69 4.03
N GLY A 22 -2.56 -5.11 3.53
CA GLY A 22 -2.30 -3.67 3.62
C GLY A 22 -2.80 -2.90 2.40
N GLY A 23 -2.27 -1.69 2.19
CA GLY A 23 -2.64 -0.82 1.05
C GLY A 23 -2.48 -1.50 -0.32
N THR A 24 -1.48 -2.38 -0.46
CA THR A 24 -1.32 -3.22 -1.68
C THR A 24 -2.55 -4.08 -1.98
N GLY A 25 -3.19 -4.65 -0.95
CA GLY A 25 -4.41 -5.45 -1.13
C GLY A 25 -5.57 -4.60 -1.62
N VAL A 26 -5.79 -3.44 -1.00
CA VAL A 26 -6.81 -2.47 -1.45
C VAL A 26 -6.55 -2.06 -2.89
N ALA A 27 -5.31 -1.64 -3.19
CA ALA A 27 -4.91 -1.21 -4.53
C ALA A 27 -5.15 -2.30 -5.57
N SER A 28 -4.84 -3.57 -5.29
CA SER A 28 -5.09 -4.67 -6.23
C SER A 28 -6.58 -4.91 -6.51
N VAL A 29 -7.44 -4.85 -5.49
CA VAL A 29 -8.90 -5.06 -5.63
C VAL A 29 -9.55 -3.90 -6.38
N GLU A 30 -9.17 -2.68 -6.04
CA GLU A 30 -9.68 -1.46 -6.67
C GLU A 30 -9.19 -1.33 -8.11
N LEU A 31 -7.92 -1.64 -8.39
CA LEU A 31 -7.38 -1.70 -9.75
C LEU A 31 -8.16 -2.70 -10.61
N ALA A 32 -8.39 -3.90 -10.10
CA ALA A 32 -9.13 -4.93 -10.83
C ALA A 32 -10.56 -4.48 -11.14
N SER A 33 -11.24 -3.88 -10.16
CA SER A 33 -12.58 -3.32 -10.35
C SER A 33 -12.60 -2.23 -11.43
N ALA A 34 -11.60 -1.33 -11.41
CA ALA A 34 -11.47 -0.27 -12.41
C ALA A 34 -11.17 -0.82 -13.81
N LEU A 35 -10.33 -1.86 -13.93
CA LEU A 35 -10.03 -2.49 -15.21
C LEU A 35 -11.22 -3.28 -15.76
N MET A 36 -11.99 -3.97 -14.92
CA MET A 36 -13.23 -4.65 -15.33
C MET A 36 -14.30 -3.70 -15.86
N ALA A 37 -14.32 -2.46 -15.36
CA ALA A 37 -15.24 -1.43 -15.85
C ALA A 37 -14.86 -0.92 -17.26
N ARG A 38 -13.68 -1.30 -17.78
CA ARG A 38 -13.27 -0.95 -19.14
C ARG A 38 -13.80 -1.97 -20.15
N GLY A 39 -14.25 -1.49 -21.31
CA GLY A 39 -14.76 -2.34 -22.39
C GLY A 39 -13.69 -3.06 -23.22
N ASP A 40 -12.41 -2.72 -23.03
CA ASP A 40 -11.26 -3.15 -23.84
C ASP A 40 -10.30 -4.11 -23.13
N VAL A 41 -10.59 -4.47 -21.86
CA VAL A 41 -9.74 -5.35 -21.03
C VAL A 41 -10.55 -6.53 -20.50
N ASP A 42 -10.00 -7.73 -20.61
CA ASP A 42 -10.48 -8.95 -19.95
C ASP A 42 -9.54 -9.29 -18.79
N VAL A 43 -10.05 -9.26 -17.56
CA VAL A 43 -9.22 -9.42 -16.35
C VAL A 43 -9.39 -10.82 -15.77
N VAL A 44 -8.27 -11.53 -15.61
CA VAL A 44 -8.21 -12.79 -14.85
C VAL A 44 -7.30 -12.63 -13.64
N GLY A 45 -7.74 -13.08 -12.47
CA GLY A 45 -6.90 -13.12 -11.29
C GLY A 45 -5.99 -14.35 -11.30
N VAL A 46 -4.81 -14.24 -10.70
CA VAL A 46 -3.92 -15.37 -10.41
C VAL A 46 -3.33 -15.25 -9.00
N ALA A 47 -3.31 -16.36 -8.29
CA ALA A 47 -2.70 -16.46 -6.96
C ALA A 47 -2.20 -17.87 -6.68
N GLY A 48 -1.42 -18.04 -5.62
CA GLY A 48 -1.08 -19.36 -5.10
C GLY A 48 -2.28 -20.16 -4.61
N ASN A 49 -2.05 -21.43 -4.31
CA ASN A 49 -3.06 -22.25 -3.66
C ASN A 49 -3.26 -21.79 -2.20
N HIS A 50 -4.49 -21.42 -1.84
CA HIS A 50 -4.85 -20.99 -0.50
C HIS A 50 -5.96 -21.89 0.06
N ARG A 51 -5.77 -22.36 1.30
CA ARG A 51 -6.73 -23.22 2.02
C ARG A 51 -7.91 -22.47 2.63
N ARG A 52 -7.78 -21.15 2.74
CA ARG A 52 -8.79 -20.26 3.32
C ARG A 52 -9.34 -19.35 2.24
N PRO A 53 -10.56 -18.81 2.39
CA PRO A 53 -11.03 -17.73 1.53
C PRO A 53 -10.12 -16.50 1.64
N ALA A 54 -10.26 -15.57 0.69
CA ALA A 54 -9.62 -14.27 0.80
C ALA A 54 -10.04 -13.59 2.13
N THR A 55 -9.19 -12.72 2.64
CA THR A 55 -9.52 -11.96 3.85
C THR A 55 -10.72 -11.06 3.57
N ALA A 56 -11.66 -11.01 4.51
CA ALA A 56 -12.90 -10.25 4.37
C ALA A 56 -12.64 -8.78 4.01
N GLY A 57 -13.32 -8.27 2.98
CA GLY A 57 -13.15 -6.91 2.45
C GLY A 57 -12.00 -6.77 1.44
N PHE A 58 -11.28 -7.86 1.15
CA PHE A 58 -10.19 -7.92 0.17
C PHE A 58 -10.42 -9.01 -0.87
N GLU A 59 -11.67 -9.45 -1.05
CA GLU A 59 -12.05 -10.41 -2.07
C GLU A 59 -11.73 -9.84 -3.46
N PRO A 60 -10.98 -10.58 -4.30
CA PRO A 60 -10.79 -10.18 -5.68
C PRO A 60 -12.15 -10.11 -6.40
N PRO A 61 -12.42 -9.05 -7.19
CA PRO A 61 -13.70 -8.89 -7.88
C PRO A 61 -13.79 -9.76 -9.15
N VAL A 62 -12.73 -10.53 -9.44
CA VAL A 62 -12.58 -11.41 -10.61
C VAL A 62 -12.39 -12.86 -10.19
N THR A 63 -12.63 -13.78 -11.13
CA THR A 63 -12.22 -15.18 -10.95
C THR A 63 -10.71 -15.27 -10.82
N VAL A 64 -10.24 -15.98 -9.78
CA VAL A 64 -8.81 -16.18 -9.51
C VAL A 64 -8.40 -17.61 -9.84
N ALA A 65 -7.58 -17.76 -10.87
CA ALA A 65 -6.91 -19.01 -11.20
C ALA A 65 -5.85 -19.33 -10.14
N ARG A 66 -5.77 -20.61 -9.74
CA ARG A 66 -4.88 -21.04 -8.66
C ARG A 66 -3.67 -21.79 -9.20
N LEU A 67 -2.49 -21.38 -8.76
CA LEU A 67 -1.25 -22.10 -8.98
C LEU A 67 -1.12 -23.28 -7.99
N PRO A 68 -0.40 -24.35 -8.36
CA PRO A 68 -0.29 -25.55 -7.51
C PRO A 68 0.52 -25.31 -6.22
N LEU A 69 1.40 -24.31 -6.20
CA LEU A 69 2.23 -23.96 -5.06
C LEU A 69 1.60 -22.88 -4.19
N ARG A 70 2.11 -22.73 -2.96
CA ARG A 70 1.58 -21.81 -1.95
C ARG A 70 2.67 -21.13 -1.14
N GLY A 71 2.37 -19.93 -0.66
CA GLY A 71 3.18 -19.19 0.30
C GLY A 71 4.64 -19.08 -0.15
N THR A 72 5.58 -19.31 0.77
CA THR A 72 6.99 -19.12 0.47
C THR A 72 7.55 -20.12 -0.53
N VAL A 73 6.92 -21.30 -0.69
CA VAL A 73 7.33 -22.25 -1.74
C VAL A 73 7.03 -21.66 -3.11
N LEU A 74 5.83 -21.09 -3.32
CA LEU A 74 5.49 -20.41 -4.57
C LEU A 74 6.46 -19.27 -4.89
N VAL A 75 6.75 -18.42 -3.90
CA VAL A 75 7.66 -17.27 -4.07
C VAL A 75 9.06 -17.72 -4.44
N GLU A 76 9.64 -18.67 -3.70
CA GLU A 76 11.01 -19.13 -3.96
C GLU A 76 11.11 -19.92 -5.27
N SER A 77 10.14 -20.78 -5.58
CA SER A 77 10.10 -21.52 -6.85
C SER A 77 9.98 -20.56 -8.04
N THR A 78 9.13 -19.54 -7.92
CA THR A 78 8.98 -18.53 -8.97
C THR A 78 10.28 -17.77 -9.21
N LEU A 79 10.88 -17.21 -8.15
CA LEU A 79 12.04 -16.33 -8.27
C LEU A 79 13.34 -17.08 -8.60
N ARG A 80 13.42 -18.38 -8.32
CA ARG A 80 14.64 -19.17 -8.57
C ARG A 80 14.55 -20.06 -9.79
N LEU A 81 13.35 -20.56 -10.12
CA LEU A 81 13.16 -21.59 -11.13
C LEU A 81 12.24 -21.14 -12.26
N GLY A 82 11.63 -19.95 -12.18
CA GLY A 82 10.67 -19.49 -13.18
C GLY A 82 9.42 -20.39 -13.26
N TRP A 83 9.00 -20.99 -12.14
CA TRP A 83 7.89 -21.95 -12.11
C TRP A 83 7.04 -21.82 -10.83
N PRO A 84 5.71 -22.03 -10.89
CA PRO A 84 4.89 -22.38 -12.05
C PRO A 84 4.54 -21.17 -12.93
N LEU A 85 4.41 -21.43 -14.22
CA LEU A 85 3.95 -20.42 -15.18
C LEU A 85 2.47 -20.10 -14.94
N VAL A 86 2.13 -18.81 -14.88
CA VAL A 86 0.74 -18.33 -14.72
C VAL A 86 -0.18 -18.87 -15.80
N GLU A 87 0.33 -19.07 -17.01
CA GLU A 87 -0.43 -19.54 -18.17
C GLU A 87 -0.90 -20.99 -18.01
N ARG A 88 -0.28 -21.78 -17.11
CA ARG A 88 -0.76 -23.13 -16.78
C ARG A 88 -2.11 -23.12 -16.06
N ALA A 89 -2.45 -22.03 -15.38
CA ALA A 89 -3.69 -21.89 -14.64
C ALA A 89 -4.69 -20.93 -15.33
N THR A 90 -4.18 -19.92 -16.02
CA THR A 90 -5.00 -18.85 -16.63
C THR A 90 -5.29 -19.05 -18.11
N GLY A 91 -4.58 -19.97 -18.77
CA GLY A 91 -4.51 -20.05 -20.23
C GLY A 91 -3.57 -18.97 -20.80
N HIS A 92 -3.76 -18.62 -22.08
CA HIS A 92 -3.04 -17.50 -22.67
C HIS A 92 -3.45 -16.18 -22.02
N VAL A 93 -2.49 -15.28 -21.81
CA VAL A 93 -2.69 -13.89 -21.36
C VAL A 93 -1.74 -12.99 -22.14
N ASP A 94 -2.21 -11.79 -22.47
CA ASP A 94 -1.43 -10.81 -23.22
C ASP A 94 -0.48 -10.02 -22.33
N VAL A 95 -0.82 -9.87 -21.04
CA VAL A 95 0.01 -9.18 -20.04
C VAL A 95 -0.13 -9.88 -18.69
N LEU A 96 0.97 -10.11 -18.00
CA LEU A 96 0.99 -10.36 -16.56
C LEU A 96 1.29 -9.05 -15.83
N HIS A 97 0.39 -8.61 -14.96
CA HIS A 97 0.61 -7.47 -14.09
C HIS A 97 0.74 -7.93 -12.63
N ALA A 98 1.97 -7.91 -12.13
CA ALA A 98 2.28 -8.10 -10.73
C ALA A 98 1.91 -6.85 -9.92
N THR A 99 0.93 -6.96 -9.03
CA THR A 99 0.42 -5.85 -8.20
C THR A 99 1.34 -5.50 -7.01
N SER A 100 2.49 -6.17 -6.92
CA SER A 100 3.59 -5.88 -5.99
C SER A 100 4.94 -6.28 -6.60
N ILE A 101 6.03 -5.97 -5.89
CA ILE A 101 7.40 -6.22 -6.34
C ILE A 101 7.75 -7.69 -6.56
N ILE A 102 6.96 -8.65 -6.06
CA ILE A 102 7.23 -10.09 -6.27
C ILE A 102 6.39 -10.57 -7.47
N PRO A 103 6.97 -10.65 -8.69
CA PRO A 103 6.24 -11.18 -9.84
C PRO A 103 6.03 -12.69 -9.72
N LEU A 104 4.93 -13.19 -10.28
CA LEU A 104 4.76 -14.61 -10.58
C LEU A 104 5.53 -15.00 -11.85
N ALA A 105 5.83 -16.29 -12.02
CA ALA A 105 6.51 -16.74 -13.23
C ALA A 105 5.54 -16.78 -14.41
N ALA A 106 5.99 -16.30 -15.57
CA ALA A 106 5.24 -16.35 -16.83
C ALA A 106 6.15 -16.86 -17.95
N ARG A 107 5.63 -17.04 -19.16
CA ARG A 107 6.46 -17.26 -20.35
C ARG A 107 7.31 -16.03 -20.65
N GLN A 108 8.49 -16.22 -21.25
CA GLN A 108 9.37 -15.10 -21.59
C GLN A 108 8.74 -14.14 -22.60
N SER A 109 7.86 -14.66 -23.46
CA SER A 109 7.09 -13.88 -24.44
C SER A 109 5.95 -13.07 -23.82
N THR A 110 5.55 -13.34 -22.57
CA THR A 110 4.46 -12.64 -21.90
C THR A 110 5.00 -11.35 -21.26
N PRO A 111 4.58 -10.16 -21.74
CA PRO A 111 4.94 -8.89 -21.13
C PRO A 111 4.62 -8.86 -19.63
N LEU A 112 5.57 -8.37 -18.85
CA LEU A 112 5.45 -8.27 -17.39
C LEU A 112 5.36 -6.80 -16.98
N VAL A 113 4.22 -6.40 -16.44
CA VAL A 113 4.04 -5.10 -15.77
C VAL A 113 4.16 -5.32 -14.26
N VAL A 114 4.86 -4.45 -13.55
CA VAL A 114 5.05 -4.57 -12.10
C VAL A 114 4.74 -3.27 -11.41
N THR A 115 3.81 -3.26 -10.46
CA THR A 115 3.62 -2.13 -9.55
C THR A 115 4.57 -2.28 -8.37
N VAL A 116 5.45 -1.30 -8.21
CA VAL A 116 6.33 -1.15 -7.05
C VAL A 116 5.74 -0.07 -6.15
N HIS A 117 5.48 -0.43 -4.88
CA HIS A 117 4.94 0.49 -3.88
C HIS A 117 6.06 1.20 -3.11
N ASP A 118 7.12 0.47 -2.75
CA ASP A 118 8.32 1.00 -2.09
C ASP A 118 9.49 0.02 -2.27
N LEU A 119 10.72 0.49 -2.02
CA LEU A 119 11.92 -0.34 -1.87
C LEU A 119 12.47 -0.27 -0.43
N ALA A 120 11.59 -0.15 0.57
CA ALA A 120 11.99 0.11 1.96
C ALA A 120 12.94 -0.94 2.55
N PHE A 121 13.00 -2.14 1.97
CA PHE A 121 13.92 -3.21 2.38
C PHE A 121 15.40 -2.88 2.11
N LEU A 122 15.69 -1.89 1.25
CA LEU A 122 17.03 -1.37 1.00
C LEU A 122 17.46 -0.36 2.06
N HIS A 123 16.58 0.59 2.35
CA HIS A 123 16.85 1.72 3.26
C HIS A 123 16.71 1.34 4.74
N HIS A 124 15.83 0.39 5.06
CA HIS A 124 15.54 -0.01 6.44
C HIS A 124 15.68 -1.52 6.64
N PRO A 125 16.88 -2.09 6.45
CA PRO A 125 17.09 -3.53 6.47
C PRO A 125 16.73 -4.18 7.83
N GLY A 126 16.78 -3.42 8.93
CA GLY A 126 16.37 -3.88 10.26
C GLY A 126 14.86 -4.17 10.40
N TYR A 127 14.03 -3.66 9.50
CA TYR A 127 12.59 -3.89 9.49
C TYR A 127 12.17 -5.20 8.81
N PHE A 128 13.14 -5.87 8.19
CA PHE A 128 12.90 -7.07 7.40
C PHE A 128 13.77 -8.21 7.89
N THR A 129 13.19 -9.42 7.91
CA THR A 129 13.99 -10.63 8.16
C THR A 129 15.07 -10.79 7.10
N ALA A 130 16.21 -11.41 7.45
CA ALA A 130 17.27 -11.68 6.48
C ALA A 130 16.76 -12.49 5.27
N ARG A 131 15.81 -13.40 5.49
CA ARG A 131 15.12 -14.11 4.40
C ARG A 131 14.31 -13.15 3.53
N GLY A 132 13.49 -12.29 4.14
CA GLY A 132 12.68 -11.30 3.43
C GLY A 132 13.54 -10.40 2.54
N ARG A 133 14.64 -9.86 3.06
CA ARG A 133 15.60 -9.05 2.28
C ARG A 133 16.17 -9.80 1.08
N ARG A 134 16.57 -11.06 1.26
CA ARG A 134 17.07 -11.90 0.15
C ARG A 134 16.00 -12.14 -0.91
N VAL A 135 14.75 -12.35 -0.50
CA VAL A 135 13.62 -12.54 -1.44
C VAL A 135 13.34 -11.24 -2.21
N PHE A 136 13.24 -10.11 -1.52
CA PHE A 136 12.98 -8.81 -2.17
C PHE A 136 14.13 -8.36 -3.07
N GLY A 137 15.39 -8.60 -2.67
CA GLY A 137 16.55 -8.33 -3.52
C GLY A 137 16.53 -9.15 -4.82
N ARG A 138 16.17 -10.44 -4.76
CA ARG A 138 15.98 -11.27 -5.97
C ARG A 138 14.81 -10.79 -6.81
N ALA A 139 13.69 -10.44 -6.17
CA ALA A 139 12.53 -9.92 -6.86
C ALA A 139 12.89 -8.63 -7.62
N LEU A 140 13.59 -7.68 -6.98
CA LEU A 140 14.06 -6.46 -7.62
C LEU A 140 15.01 -6.75 -8.79
N ALA A 141 15.95 -7.68 -8.65
CA ALA A 141 16.83 -8.08 -9.76
C ALA A 141 16.03 -8.63 -10.94
N GLN A 142 15.07 -9.53 -10.69
CA GLN A 142 14.21 -10.08 -11.73
C GLN A 142 13.31 -9.02 -12.38
N VAL A 143 12.79 -8.06 -11.59
CA VAL A 143 11.99 -6.94 -12.11
C VAL A 143 12.85 -6.06 -13.04
N ARG A 144 14.08 -5.73 -12.63
CA ARG A 144 15.03 -4.97 -13.46
C ARG A 144 15.31 -5.68 -14.78
N GLU A 145 15.52 -6.99 -14.76
CA GLU A 145 15.85 -7.76 -15.95
C GLU A 145 14.64 -8.01 -16.87
N ARG A 146 13.45 -8.25 -16.30
CA ARG A 146 12.33 -8.85 -17.05
C ARG A 146 11.12 -7.95 -17.26
N ALA A 147 10.85 -6.99 -16.38
CA ALA A 147 9.59 -6.24 -16.42
C ALA A 147 9.51 -5.31 -17.63
N THR A 148 8.61 -5.56 -18.58
CA THR A 148 8.37 -4.65 -19.71
C THR A 148 8.08 -3.21 -19.25
N LEU A 149 7.31 -3.06 -18.17
CA LEU A 149 6.99 -1.76 -17.58
C LEU A 149 6.93 -1.85 -16.05
N ILE A 150 7.39 -0.80 -15.37
CA ILE A 150 7.37 -0.71 -13.91
C ILE A 150 6.58 0.55 -13.52
N LEU A 151 5.53 0.35 -12.73
CA LEU A 151 4.64 1.39 -12.24
C LEU A 151 5.04 1.76 -10.81
N CYS A 152 5.36 3.01 -10.56
CA CYS A 152 5.74 3.53 -9.25
C CYS A 152 4.57 4.31 -8.64
N SER A 153 4.19 3.96 -7.41
CA SER A 153 3.09 4.62 -6.70
C SER A 153 3.39 6.07 -6.27
N SER A 154 4.67 6.46 -6.24
CA SER A 154 5.12 7.78 -5.81
C SER A 154 6.41 8.19 -6.51
N GLN A 155 6.74 9.49 -6.43
CA GLN A 155 8.02 9.99 -6.93
C GLN A 155 9.21 9.44 -6.14
N ALA A 156 9.05 9.25 -4.82
CA ALA A 156 10.08 8.63 -3.99
C ALA A 156 10.38 7.20 -4.46
N THR A 157 9.33 6.40 -4.71
CA THR A 157 9.46 5.04 -5.23
C THR A 157 10.11 5.02 -6.62
N LEU A 158 9.80 6.01 -7.46
CA LEU A 158 10.42 6.14 -8.78
C LEU A 158 11.91 6.45 -8.67
N ALA A 159 12.28 7.42 -7.83
CA ALA A 159 13.67 7.75 -7.57
C ALA A 159 14.45 6.55 -7.01
N ASP A 160 13.87 5.84 -6.04
CA ASP A 160 14.40 4.60 -5.48
C ASP A 160 14.67 3.56 -6.60
N CYS A 161 13.75 3.40 -7.54
CA CYS A 161 13.94 2.48 -8.66
C CYS A 161 15.11 2.91 -9.57
N VAL A 162 15.23 4.21 -9.89
CA VAL A 162 16.33 4.74 -10.70
C VAL A 162 17.67 4.54 -10.00
N GLU A 163 17.77 4.91 -8.72
CA GLU A 163 18.98 4.75 -7.92
C GLU A 163 19.42 3.28 -7.86
N ASN A 164 18.47 2.35 -7.87
CA ASN A 164 18.72 0.92 -7.85
C ASN A 164 18.84 0.29 -9.26
N GLY A 165 19.15 1.12 -10.26
CA GLY A 165 19.55 0.67 -11.59
C GLY A 165 18.41 0.08 -12.42
N VAL A 166 17.18 0.56 -12.22
CA VAL A 166 16.08 0.37 -13.17
C VAL A 166 16.20 1.42 -14.27
N ASP A 167 16.03 1.00 -15.53
CA ASP A 167 16.01 1.90 -16.67
C ASP A 167 14.83 2.90 -16.59
N PRO A 168 15.08 4.22 -16.56
CA PRO A 168 14.04 5.24 -16.54
C PRO A 168 13.02 5.13 -17.68
N ALA A 169 13.41 4.63 -18.86
CA ALA A 169 12.50 4.47 -20.00
C ALA A 169 11.36 3.48 -19.71
N ARG A 170 11.56 2.56 -18.75
CA ARG A 170 10.60 1.53 -18.32
C ARG A 170 9.79 1.95 -17.09
N LEU A 171 10.07 3.12 -16.49
CA LEU A 171 9.38 3.60 -15.28
C LEU A 171 8.21 4.52 -15.63
N ARG A 172 7.08 4.36 -14.94
CA ARG A 172 5.94 5.27 -15.01
C ARG A 172 5.44 5.60 -13.61
N LEU A 173 5.30 6.89 -13.32
CA LEU A 173 4.62 7.35 -12.11
C LEU A 173 3.12 7.12 -12.28
N VAL A 174 2.53 6.27 -11.44
CA VAL A 174 1.09 5.99 -11.40
C VAL A 174 0.65 6.06 -9.94
N PRO A 175 0.21 7.24 -9.45
CA PRO A 175 -0.22 7.41 -8.08
C PRO A 175 -1.42 6.53 -7.73
N LEU A 176 -1.51 6.12 -6.46
CA LEU A 176 -2.64 5.32 -5.99
C LEU A 176 -3.94 6.15 -6.00
N GLY A 177 -5.00 5.55 -6.54
CA GLY A 177 -6.34 6.11 -6.45
C GLY A 177 -6.91 6.00 -5.05
N VAL A 178 -7.76 6.96 -4.67
CA VAL A 178 -8.49 6.97 -3.39
C VAL A 178 -9.99 6.99 -3.68
N ARG A 179 -10.73 6.07 -3.07
CA ARG A 179 -12.19 6.12 -3.07
C ARG A 179 -12.66 6.97 -1.90
N VAL A 180 -13.08 8.20 -2.20
CA VAL A 180 -13.72 9.08 -1.21
C VAL A 180 -15.19 8.69 -1.12
N ARG A 181 -15.68 8.44 0.09
CA ARG A 181 -17.10 8.26 0.36
C ARG A 181 -17.68 9.59 0.82
N ASP A 182 -18.91 9.87 0.41
CA ASP A 182 -19.66 10.97 0.98
C ASP A 182 -19.93 10.67 2.46
N VAL A 183 -19.63 11.65 3.31
CA VAL A 183 -19.80 11.57 4.76
C VAL A 183 -20.73 12.70 5.18
N THR A 184 -21.82 12.35 5.87
CA THR A 184 -22.79 13.34 6.35
C THR A 184 -22.34 13.96 7.67
N SER A 185 -22.91 15.11 8.02
CA SER A 185 -22.72 15.72 9.35
C SER A 185 -23.17 14.80 10.49
N SER A 186 -24.20 13.97 10.25
CA SER A 186 -24.66 12.95 11.20
C SER A 186 -23.62 11.85 11.43
N ASP A 187 -23.00 11.34 10.35
CA ASP A 187 -21.93 10.35 10.45
C ASP A 187 -20.74 10.88 11.27
N ILE A 188 -20.36 12.13 11.03
CA ILE A 188 -19.29 12.81 11.77
C ILE A 188 -19.65 12.93 13.25
N ALA A 189 -20.87 13.39 13.56
CA ALA A 189 -21.34 13.53 14.95
C ALA A 189 -21.37 12.18 15.67
N ALA A 190 -21.86 11.13 15.00
CA ALA A 190 -21.91 9.78 15.53
C ALA A 190 -20.51 9.22 15.84
N VAL A 191 -19.54 9.40 14.93
CA VAL A 191 -18.15 8.96 15.16
C VAL A 191 -17.50 9.76 16.29
N ARG A 192 -17.69 11.10 16.33
CA ARG A 192 -17.17 11.95 17.41
C ARG A 192 -17.70 11.53 18.77
N ALA A 193 -19.01 11.31 18.89
CA ALA A 193 -19.64 10.85 20.12
C ALA A 193 -19.14 9.46 20.53
N ARG A 194 -19.12 8.50 19.60
CA ARG A 194 -18.69 7.11 19.85
C ARG A 194 -17.24 7.02 20.31
N LEU A 195 -16.34 7.78 19.70
CA LEU A 195 -14.91 7.78 20.01
C LEU A 195 -14.52 8.83 21.06
N LYS A 196 -15.50 9.58 21.58
CA LYS A 196 -15.32 10.69 22.53
C LYS A 196 -14.21 11.66 22.07
N LEU A 197 -14.25 12.02 20.79
CA LEU A 197 -13.23 12.87 20.19
C LEU A 197 -13.37 14.30 20.72
N PRO A 198 -12.26 14.94 21.13
CA PRO A 198 -12.27 16.38 21.39
C PRO A 198 -12.59 17.17 20.11
N GLU A 199 -12.86 18.47 20.28
CA GLU A 199 -13.10 19.38 19.15
C GLU A 199 -11.98 19.28 18.11
N GLN A 200 -10.73 19.28 18.59
CA GLN A 200 -9.51 19.19 17.80
C GLN A 200 -8.68 17.99 18.22
N PHE A 201 -8.17 17.25 17.24
CA PHE A 201 -7.32 16.08 17.47
C PHE A 201 -6.34 15.86 16.31
N LEU A 202 -5.26 15.15 16.62
CA LEU A 202 -4.39 14.53 15.61
C LEU A 202 -4.78 13.06 15.47
N LEU A 203 -4.98 12.62 14.22
CA LEU A 203 -5.34 11.26 13.88
C LEU A 203 -4.16 10.52 13.25
N PHE A 204 -3.80 9.39 13.85
CA PHE A 204 -2.88 8.44 13.22
C PHE A 204 -3.61 7.16 12.85
N VAL A 205 -3.39 6.71 11.61
CA VAL A 205 -3.89 5.44 11.10
C VAL A 205 -2.70 4.63 10.60
N GLY A 206 -2.53 3.41 11.13
CA GLY A 206 -1.46 2.51 10.71
C GLY A 206 -1.66 1.07 11.19
N THR A 207 -1.00 0.13 10.53
CA THR A 207 -0.97 -1.29 10.93
C THR A 207 0.12 -1.56 11.96
N ARG A 208 -0.13 -2.46 12.91
CA ARG A 208 0.92 -2.94 13.85
C ARG A 208 1.90 -3.88 13.13
N GLU A 209 2.87 -3.32 12.43
CA GLU A 209 3.95 -4.09 11.82
C GLU A 209 5.29 -3.86 12.55
N PRO A 210 6.21 -4.84 12.61
CA PRO A 210 7.52 -4.70 13.25
C PRO A 210 8.39 -3.56 12.68
N ARG A 211 8.16 -3.17 11.42
CA ARG A 211 8.72 -1.96 10.79
C ARG A 211 8.26 -0.65 11.46
N MET A 212 7.21 -0.72 12.28
CA MET A 212 6.79 0.33 13.20
C MET A 212 7.30 0.05 14.64
N HIS A 213 8.53 -0.44 14.78
CA HIS A 213 9.23 -0.75 16.04
C HIS A 213 8.48 -1.67 17.02
N GLY A 214 8.44 -2.99 16.72
CA GLY A 214 8.13 -4.01 17.73
C GLY A 214 6.76 -3.89 18.42
N GLY A 215 5.77 -3.29 17.75
CA GLY A 215 4.44 -3.06 18.31
C GLY A 215 4.30 -1.77 19.16
N LYS A 216 5.36 -0.96 19.26
CA LYS A 216 5.35 0.39 19.83
C LYS A 216 5.43 1.42 18.69
N PRO A 217 4.36 2.21 18.43
CA PRO A 217 4.39 3.18 17.36
C PRO A 217 5.47 4.25 17.64
N TRP A 218 6.53 4.23 16.86
CA TRP A 218 7.62 5.21 16.81
C TRP A 218 7.16 6.68 16.74
N MET A 219 5.91 6.93 16.35
CA MET A 219 5.27 8.25 16.28
C MET A 219 4.51 8.67 17.56
N THR A 220 4.65 7.95 18.67
CA THR A 220 4.07 8.39 19.96
C THR A 220 5.09 8.99 20.93
N GLU A 221 6.37 8.99 20.56
CA GLU A 221 7.40 9.74 21.28
C GLU A 221 7.48 11.15 20.70
N PHE A 222 7.37 12.18 21.56
CA PHE A 222 7.38 13.58 21.15
C PHE A 222 8.67 13.97 20.41
N ASP A 223 9.78 13.26 20.68
CA ASP A 223 11.07 13.49 20.04
C ASP A 223 11.14 13.00 18.58
N ASN A 224 10.10 12.32 18.09
CA ASN A 224 10.03 11.87 16.71
C ASN A 224 9.96 13.05 15.73
N LYS A 225 10.83 13.08 14.72
CA LYS A 225 10.93 14.20 13.77
C LYS A 225 9.62 14.58 13.05
N PHE A 226 8.71 13.63 12.82
CA PHE A 226 7.40 13.87 12.19
C PHE A 226 6.37 14.39 13.20
N VAL A 227 6.41 13.89 14.44
CA VAL A 227 5.61 14.45 15.54
C VAL A 227 6.07 15.86 15.88
N ARG A 228 7.39 16.11 15.88
CA ARG A 228 7.96 17.46 16.01
C ARG A 228 7.67 18.33 14.79
N ALA A 229 7.60 17.79 13.58
CA ALA A 229 7.22 18.55 12.40
C ALA A 229 5.75 18.94 12.43
N ALA A 230 4.86 18.00 12.80
CA ALA A 230 3.45 18.28 13.04
C ALA A 230 3.27 19.27 14.19
N GLY A 231 3.98 19.07 15.31
CA GLY A 231 4.02 19.98 16.46
C GLY A 231 4.50 21.37 16.07
N ARG A 232 5.60 21.50 15.32
CA ARG A 232 6.08 22.79 14.78
C ARG A 232 5.11 23.42 13.79
N ALA A 233 4.39 22.63 12.98
CA ALA A 233 3.37 23.16 12.07
C ALA A 233 2.17 23.71 12.86
N ILE A 234 1.80 23.04 13.96
CA ILE A 234 0.79 23.51 14.92
C ILE A 234 1.29 24.78 15.63
N GLU A 235 2.53 24.82 16.11
CA GLU A 235 3.17 25.99 16.77
C GLU A 235 3.41 27.18 15.83
N ARG A 236 3.54 26.94 14.52
CA ARG A 236 3.67 28.01 13.51
C ARG A 236 2.31 28.55 13.06
N GLY A 237 1.25 27.76 13.18
CA GLY A 237 -0.13 28.17 12.92
C GLY A 237 -0.86 28.76 14.13
N ALA A 238 -0.41 28.43 15.34
CA ALA A 238 -0.93 28.97 16.59
C ALA A 238 0.15 29.79 17.30
N ALA A 239 -0.16 31.03 17.67
CA ALA A 239 0.70 31.84 18.51
C ALA A 239 0.95 31.17 19.87
N GLY A 240 1.99 30.33 19.96
CA GLY A 240 2.66 29.91 21.20
C GLY A 240 1.89 29.01 22.17
N SER A 241 1.64 27.74 21.83
CA SER A 241 1.26 26.77 22.88
C SER A 241 1.85 25.37 22.68
N THR A 242 2.38 24.83 23.76
CA THR A 242 2.96 23.48 23.90
C THR A 242 1.86 22.41 23.95
N LEU A 243 2.03 21.29 23.23
CA LEU A 243 1.18 20.10 23.36
C LEU A 243 1.30 19.50 24.78
N ALA A 244 0.21 19.43 25.52
CA ALA A 244 0.14 18.78 26.83
C ALA A 244 -0.84 17.59 26.84
N ASP A 245 -0.36 16.48 27.40
CA ASP A 245 -1.07 15.27 27.84
C ASP A 245 -1.74 14.38 26.75
N SER A 246 -1.09 13.26 26.43
CA SER A 246 -1.54 12.27 25.45
C SER A 246 -2.57 11.30 26.05
N ARG A 247 -3.86 11.62 25.99
CA ARG A 247 -4.91 10.62 26.31
C ARG A 247 -5.10 9.64 25.15
N THR A 248 -4.79 8.37 25.39
CA THR A 248 -4.88 7.32 24.37
C THR A 248 -6.28 6.69 24.35
N ASN A 249 -7.19 7.16 23.49
CA ASN A 249 -8.45 6.44 23.26
C ASN A 249 -8.21 5.26 22.31
N ARG A 250 -8.27 4.03 22.83
CA ARG A 250 -8.18 2.78 22.06
C ARG A 250 -9.57 2.43 21.51
N GLY A 251 -9.86 2.79 20.27
CA GLY A 251 -10.99 2.25 19.52
C GLY A 251 -10.56 1.01 18.74
N ALA A 252 -11.01 -0.19 19.14
CA ALA A 252 -10.80 -1.40 18.37
C ALA A 252 -11.86 -1.48 17.26
N MET A 253 -11.45 -1.41 15.99
CA MET A 253 -12.30 -1.85 14.87
C MET A 253 -11.81 -3.23 14.43
N SER A 254 -12.70 -4.21 14.49
CA SER A 254 -12.41 -5.63 14.32
C SER A 254 -12.19 -6.00 12.86
N SER A 255 -10.94 -5.91 12.40
CA SER A 255 -10.32 -6.79 11.40
C SER A 255 -8.84 -6.39 11.23
N GLY A 256 -7.92 -7.17 11.80
CA GLY A 256 -6.47 -7.06 11.51
C GLY A 256 -5.81 -5.69 11.82
N GLU A 257 -5.76 -5.31 13.10
CA GLU A 257 -4.85 -4.31 13.70
C GLU A 257 -4.59 -2.98 12.95
N LEU A 258 -5.64 -2.30 12.49
CA LEU A 258 -5.57 -0.84 12.30
C LEU A 258 -5.65 -0.15 13.67
N GLN A 259 -4.60 0.57 14.06
CA GLN A 259 -4.62 1.42 15.26
C GLN A 259 -5.08 2.81 14.88
N LEU A 260 -6.15 3.27 15.53
CA LEU A 260 -6.53 4.67 15.57
C LEU A 260 -5.96 5.27 16.86
N ARG A 261 -5.09 6.27 16.75
CA ARG A 261 -4.69 7.09 17.90
C ARG A 261 -5.11 8.53 17.70
N VAL A 262 -5.71 9.08 18.74
CA VAL A 262 -6.23 10.44 18.84
C VAL A 262 -5.37 11.14 19.88
N LEU A 263 -4.61 12.15 19.49
CA LEU A 263 -3.93 13.03 20.45
C LEU A 263 -4.80 14.25 20.72
N SER A 264 -5.04 14.54 22.00
CA SER A 264 -5.77 15.71 22.51
C SER A 264 -4.81 16.85 22.88
N GLY A 265 -5.34 18.08 23.08
CA GLY A 265 -4.56 19.21 23.58
C GLY A 265 -3.96 20.12 22.49
N LEU A 266 -4.61 20.21 21.33
CA LEU A 266 -4.21 21.16 20.28
C LEU A 266 -4.70 22.58 20.63
N PRO A 267 -3.94 23.64 20.29
CA PRO A 267 -4.39 25.02 20.44
C PRO A 267 -5.66 25.32 19.63
N ALA A 268 -6.52 26.15 20.23
CA ALA A 268 -7.68 26.73 19.56
C ALA A 268 -7.28 27.36 18.21
N GLY A 269 -7.99 27.00 17.13
CA GLY A 269 -7.69 27.43 15.75
C GLY A 269 -6.93 26.42 14.89
N SER A 270 -6.35 25.37 15.46
CA SER A 270 -5.70 24.28 14.72
C SER A 270 -6.72 23.37 14.00
N ALA A 271 -6.51 23.10 12.70
CA ALA A 271 -7.29 22.13 11.95
C ALA A 271 -6.93 20.68 12.34
N PRO A 272 -7.88 19.72 12.31
CA PRO A 272 -7.58 18.32 12.55
C PRO A 272 -6.59 17.79 11.49
N LEU A 273 -5.51 17.16 11.96
CA LEU A 273 -4.42 16.67 11.13
C LEU A 273 -4.44 15.14 11.08
N VAL A 274 -4.43 14.56 9.87
CA VAL A 274 -4.34 13.11 9.69
C VAL A 274 -2.94 12.75 9.20
N VAL A 275 -2.31 11.76 9.84
CA VAL A 275 -1.00 11.22 9.42
C VAL A 275 -1.16 9.74 9.07
N ASP A 276 -0.85 9.39 7.82
CA ASP A 276 -0.85 8.01 7.34
C ASP A 276 0.55 7.37 7.45
N ALA A 277 0.61 6.25 8.17
CA ALA A 277 1.83 5.49 8.41
C ALA A 277 2.42 4.79 7.17
N GLN A 278 1.63 4.57 6.12
CA GLN A 278 2.09 3.91 4.90
C GLN A 278 2.77 4.88 3.92
N CYS A 279 2.40 6.16 3.94
CA CYS A 279 2.89 7.14 2.97
C CYS A 279 3.70 8.29 3.58
N GLY A 280 3.80 8.41 4.91
CA GLY A 280 4.42 9.57 5.57
C GLY A 280 3.72 10.90 5.27
N ALA A 281 2.52 10.84 4.68
CA ALA A 281 1.78 12.00 4.20
C ALA A 281 0.89 12.57 5.31
N VAL A 282 0.96 13.89 5.46
CA VAL A 282 0.09 14.68 6.32
C VAL A 282 -1.10 15.14 5.49
N ILE A 283 -2.30 14.64 5.78
CA ILE A 283 -3.54 15.02 5.10
C ILE A 283 -4.26 16.03 6.01
N GLY A 284 -4.16 17.32 5.68
CA GLY A 284 -4.92 18.39 6.32
C GLY A 284 -6.23 18.69 5.56
N ARG A 285 -7.24 19.23 6.26
CA ARG A 285 -8.36 19.94 5.62
C ARG A 285 -8.15 21.45 5.74
N GLY A 286 -8.01 22.11 4.61
CA GLY A 286 -7.83 23.55 4.43
C GLY A 286 -7.18 23.78 3.07
N SER A 287 -7.60 24.81 2.33
CA SER A 287 -7.33 25.00 0.89
C SER A 287 -5.86 25.15 0.47
N ASP A 288 -4.90 25.22 1.40
CA ASP A 288 -3.48 25.45 1.07
C ASP A 288 -2.52 24.74 2.05
N CYS A 289 -2.58 23.41 2.16
CA CYS A 289 -1.58 22.66 2.94
C CYS A 289 -1.10 21.43 2.18
N SER A 290 -0.31 21.65 1.13
CA SER A 290 0.60 20.65 0.58
C SER A 290 1.90 20.69 1.40
N LEU A 291 1.94 20.02 2.55
CA LEU A 291 3.23 19.86 3.26
C LEU A 291 3.99 18.70 2.59
N VAL A 292 4.76 19.01 1.55
CA VAL A 292 5.80 18.13 1.03
C VAL A 292 6.91 18.11 2.09
N ILE A 293 7.07 16.98 2.79
CA ILE A 293 8.21 16.77 3.67
C ILE A 293 9.36 16.35 2.75
N ASP A 294 10.15 17.31 2.27
CA ASP A 294 11.40 17.02 1.60
C ASP A 294 12.35 16.30 2.57
N HIS A 295 12.87 15.17 2.13
CA HIS A 295 13.96 14.46 2.78
C HIS A 295 15.26 15.22 2.53
N PRO A 296 16.11 15.46 3.56
CA PRO A 296 17.52 15.77 3.33
C PRO A 296 18.28 14.53 2.83
#